data_AF-A0A1V3XK09-F1
#
_entry.id   AF-A0A1V3XK09-F1
#
_cell.length_a   1.000
_cell.length_b   1.000
_cell.length_c   1.000
_cell.angle_alpha   90.00
_cell.angle_beta   90.00
_cell.angle_gamma   90.00
#
_symmetry.space_group_name_H-M   'P 1'
#
loop_
_entity.id
_entity.type
_entity.pdbx_description
1 polymer ?
#
loop_
_entity_poly.entity_id
_entity_poly.type
_entity_poly.pdbx_seq_one_letter_code
_entity_poly.pdbx_strand_id
1 'polypeptide(L)'
;MRPTRRPRPDDRVLAAGADEVSAAVASLFSGHAQVYQALSAEAARFHQQFMQALSTAGTTYARAEAANASPLQNLLDGVNAQVQAATGRPLIGNGINGARAPGRTAHPAAG
;
A
#
# COMPACT_ATOMS: atom_id res chain seq x y z
N MET A 1 -23.08 38.16 4.41
CA MET A 1 -21.80 38.35 3.70
C MET A 1 -21.55 37.14 2.81
N ARG A 2 -21.58 37.29 1.48
CA ARG A 2 -21.19 36.22 0.54
C ARG A 2 -19.69 36.31 0.30
N PRO A 3 -18.91 35.22 0.40
CA PRO A 3 -17.49 35.26 0.07
C PRO A 3 -17.34 35.47 -1.44
N THR A 4 -16.83 36.65 -1.83
CA THR A 4 -16.38 36.90 -3.20
C THR A 4 -15.12 36.06 -3.44
N ARG A 5 -15.26 34.90 -4.07
CA ARG A 5 -14.11 34.14 -4.55
C ARG A 5 -13.42 34.99 -5.61
N ARG A 6 -12.33 35.67 -5.23
CA ARG A 6 -11.47 36.42 -6.14
C ARG A 6 -11.01 35.46 -7.23
N PRO A 7 -11.23 35.75 -8.53
CA PRO A 7 -10.70 34.91 -9.59
C PRO A 7 -9.18 34.83 -9.43
N ARG A 8 -8.60 33.62 -9.60
CA ARG A 8 -7.14 33.48 -9.55
C ARG A 8 -6.56 34.21 -10.76
N PRO A 9 -5.42 34.93 -10.61
CA PRO A 9 -4.87 35.77 -11.68
C PRO A 9 -4.56 35.03 -12.99
N ASP A 10 -4.39 33.71 -12.97
CA ASP A 10 -3.87 32.92 -14.10
C ASP A 10 -4.95 32.40 -15.08
N ASP A 11 -6.24 32.55 -14.77
CA ASP A 11 -7.33 31.90 -15.55
C ASP A 11 -7.99 32.84 -16.59
N ARG A 12 -7.46 34.05 -16.78
CA ARG A 12 -7.98 35.04 -17.72
C ARG A 12 -6.98 35.31 -18.83
N VAL A 13 -7.39 35.00 -20.05
CA VAL A 13 -6.65 35.36 -21.25
C VAL A 13 -6.99 36.81 -21.61
N LEU A 14 -5.97 37.64 -21.82
CA LEU A 14 -6.14 39.02 -22.26
C LEU A 14 -6.36 39.05 -23.78
N ALA A 15 -7.16 40.00 -24.27
CA ALA A 15 -7.33 40.22 -25.70
C ALA A 15 -6.00 40.69 -26.30
N ALA A 16 -5.59 40.08 -27.42
CA ALA A 16 -4.35 40.42 -28.12
C ALA A 16 -4.45 41.77 -28.87
N GLY A 17 -5.67 42.20 -29.21
CA GLY A 17 -5.98 43.47 -29.86
C GLY A 17 -7.19 44.16 -29.20
N ALA A 18 -7.41 45.42 -29.57
CA ALA A 18 -8.54 46.23 -29.08
C ALA A 18 -9.86 45.96 -29.82
N ASP A 19 -9.86 45.05 -30.78
CA ASP A 19 -11.02 44.69 -31.58
C ASP A 19 -11.93 43.68 -30.87
N GLU A 20 -13.20 43.68 -31.29
CA GLU A 20 -14.24 42.82 -30.70
C GLU A 20 -13.98 41.33 -30.93
N VAL A 21 -13.28 40.95 -32.01
CA VAL A 21 -12.95 39.55 -32.31
C VAL A 21 -11.91 39.04 -31.32
N SER A 22 -10.84 39.81 -31.07
CA SER A 22 -9.85 39.52 -30.04
C SER A 22 -10.47 39.41 -28.65
N ALA A 23 -11.42 40.29 -28.32
CA ALA A 23 -12.15 40.22 -27.07
C ALA A 23 -13.03 38.97 -26.96
N ALA A 24 -13.74 38.59 -28.03
CA ALA A 24 -14.56 37.38 -28.09
C ALA A 24 -13.72 36.10 -27.94
N VAL A 25 -12.57 36.03 -28.62
CA VAL A 25 -11.64 34.90 -28.53
C VAL A 25 -11.05 34.78 -27.12
N ALA A 26 -10.60 35.90 -26.52
CA ALA A 26 -10.10 35.91 -25.15
C ALA A 26 -11.16 35.46 -24.13
N SER A 27 -12.42 35.88 -24.31
CA SER A 27 -13.55 35.43 -23.49
C SER A 27 -13.79 33.92 -23.63
N LEU A 28 -13.75 33.39 -24.85
CA LEU A 28 -13.92 31.95 -25.11
C LEU A 28 -12.84 31.13 -24.38
N PHE A 29 -11.57 31.48 -24.53
CA PHE A 29 -10.48 30.75 -23.86
C PHE A 29 -10.52 30.89 -22.34
N SER A 30 -10.86 32.08 -21.83
CA SER A 30 -11.04 32.29 -20.39
C SER A 30 -12.19 31.44 -19.83
N GLY A 31 -13.27 31.25 -20.59
CA GLY A 31 -14.36 30.33 -20.24
C GLY A 31 -13.90 28.88 -20.15
N HIS A 32 -13.12 28.41 -21.14
CA HIS A 32 -12.55 27.06 -21.12
C HIS A 32 -11.58 26.83 -19.96
N ALA A 33 -10.70 27.79 -19.68
CA ALA A 33 -9.75 27.72 -18.57
C ALA A 33 -10.47 27.56 -17.23
N GLN A 34 -11.56 28.30 -17.01
CA GLN A 34 -12.36 28.20 -15.79
C GLN A 34 -13.01 26.82 -15.63
N VAL A 35 -13.53 26.24 -16.71
CA VAL A 35 -14.09 24.88 -16.70
C VAL A 35 -13.01 23.85 -16.40
N TYR A 36 -11.84 23.97 -17.03
CA TYR A 36 -10.72 23.08 -16.80
C TYR A 36 -10.21 23.15 -15.35
N GLN A 37 -10.15 24.34 -14.77
CA GLN A 37 -9.77 24.52 -13.36
C GLN A 37 -10.79 23.94 -12.40
N ALA A 38 -12.08 24.10 -12.68
CA ALA A 38 -13.14 23.50 -11.88
C ALA A 38 -13.04 21.98 -11.90
N LEU A 39 -12.86 21.39 -13.09
CA LEU A 39 -12.67 19.95 -13.26
C LEU A 39 -11.39 19.46 -12.56
N SER A 40 -10.29 20.19 -12.71
CA SER A 40 -9.00 19.85 -12.09
C SER A 40 -9.06 19.90 -10.57
N ALA A 41 -9.80 20.85 -9.99
CA ALA A 41 -10.04 20.92 -8.55
C ALA A 41 -10.83 19.71 -8.05
N GLU A 42 -11.81 19.23 -8.82
CA GLU A 42 -12.58 18.04 -8.47
C GLU A 42 -11.75 16.76 -8.63
N ALA A 43 -10.97 16.65 -9.70
CA ALA A 43 -10.02 15.56 -9.88
C ALA A 43 -8.98 15.47 -8.76
N ALA A 44 -8.49 16.62 -8.27
CA ALA A 44 -7.56 16.66 -7.14
C ALA A 44 -8.21 16.15 -5.84
N ARG A 45 -9.48 16.49 -5.59
CA ARG A 45 -10.22 15.98 -4.42
C ARG A 45 -10.46 14.48 -4.53
N PHE A 46 -10.88 14.00 -5.69
CA PHE A 46 -11.01 12.56 -5.95
C PHE A 46 -9.69 11.83 -5.71
N HIS A 47 -8.58 12.35 -6.24
CA HIS A 47 -7.26 11.76 -6.05
C HIS A 47 -6.87 11.68 -4.57
N GLN A 48 -7.13 12.73 -3.79
CA GLN A 48 -6.88 12.72 -2.35
C GLN A 48 -7.70 11.64 -1.63
N GLN A 49 -9.01 11.55 -1.93
CA GLN A 49 -9.90 10.54 -1.35
C GLN A 49 -9.46 9.12 -1.75
N PHE A 50 -9.08 8.92 -3.01
CA PHE A 50 -8.57 7.65 -3.51
C PHE A 50 -7.31 7.20 -2.75
N MET A 51 -6.33 8.09 -2.59
CA MET A 51 -5.10 7.77 -1.86
C MET A 51 -5.36 7.48 -0.38
N GLN A 52 -6.29 8.19 0.25
CA GLN A 52 -6.69 7.94 1.63
C GLN A 52 -7.37 6.56 1.78
N ALA A 53 -8.28 6.21 0.86
CA ALA A 53 -8.94 4.91 0.85
C ALA A 53 -7.93 3.77 0.62
N LEU A 54 -7.00 3.94 -0.33
CA LEU A 54 -5.95 2.96 -0.63
C LEU A 54 -5.03 2.72 0.57
N SER A 55 -4.58 3.78 1.24
CA SER A 55 -3.78 3.67 2.46
C SER A 55 -4.53 2.93 3.57
N THR A 56 -5.81 3.27 3.78
CA THR A 56 -6.66 2.61 4.77
C THR A 56 -6.82 1.12 4.48
N ALA A 57 -7.08 0.76 3.22
CA ALA A 57 -7.17 -0.64 2.81
C ALA A 57 -5.85 -1.39 3.06
N GLY A 58 -4.71 -0.80 2.68
CA GLY A 58 -3.39 -1.39 2.94
C GLY A 58 -3.14 -1.68 4.42
N THR A 59 -3.46 -0.74 5.30
CA THR A 59 -3.34 -0.95 6.77
C THR A 59 -4.30 -2.03 7.28
N THR A 60 -5.48 -2.15 6.69
CA THR A 60 -6.49 -3.15 7.09
C THR A 60 -6.03 -4.55 6.73
N TYR A 61 -5.52 -4.74 5.51
CA TYR A 61 -4.94 -6.03 5.10
C TYR A 61 -3.73 -6.41 5.94
N ALA A 62 -2.80 -5.48 6.18
CA ALA A 62 -1.64 -5.75 7.03
C ALA A 62 -2.04 -6.17 8.46
N ARG A 63 -3.09 -5.55 9.02
CA ARG A 63 -3.64 -5.94 10.33
C ARG A 63 -4.30 -7.31 10.30
N ALA A 64 -5.01 -7.66 9.23
CA ALA A 64 -5.61 -8.98 9.08
C ALA A 64 -4.54 -10.07 9.03
N GLU A 65 -3.48 -9.87 8.25
CA GLU A 65 -2.33 -10.80 8.19
C GLU A 65 -1.68 -10.97 9.58
N ALA A 66 -1.44 -9.86 10.29
CA ALA A 66 -0.87 -9.91 11.64
C ALA A 66 -1.78 -10.61 12.65
N ALA A 67 -3.10 -10.37 12.58
CA ALA A 67 -4.08 -11.00 13.46
C ALA A 67 -4.17 -12.52 13.23
N ASN A 68 -3.94 -12.99 11.99
CA ASN A 68 -3.98 -14.40 11.65
C ASN A 68 -2.66 -15.14 11.93
N ALA A 69 -1.53 -14.44 12.02
CA ALA A 69 -0.22 -15.05 12.24
C ALA A 69 -0.13 -15.84 13.56
N SER A 70 -0.51 -15.23 14.69
CA SER A 70 -0.40 -15.89 16.00
C SER A 70 -1.34 -17.10 16.17
N PRO A 71 -2.64 -17.04 15.78
CA PRO A 71 -3.52 -18.21 15.83
C PRO A 71 -3.02 -19.39 14.99
N LEU A 72 -2.48 -19.12 13.80
CA LEU A 72 -1.90 -20.16 12.95
C LEU A 72 -0.66 -20.78 13.59
N GLN A 73 0.24 -19.96 14.16
CA GLN A 73 1.40 -20.47 14.86
C GLN A 73 1.01 -21.33 16.07
N ASN A 74 0.04 -20.89 16.87
CA ASN A 74 -0.45 -21.65 18.02
C ASN A 74 -1.02 -23.03 17.60
N LEU A 75 -1.74 -23.08 16.48
CA LEU A 75 -2.25 -24.33 15.92
C LEU A 75 -1.10 -25.26 15.48
N LEU A 76 -0.09 -24.71 14.80
CA LEU A 76 1.10 -25.47 14.40
C LEU A 76 1.87 -26.01 15.61
N ASP A 77 2.05 -25.19 16.64
CA ASP A 77 2.73 -25.58 17.88
C ASP A 77 1.97 -26.70 18.61
N GLY A 78 0.63 -26.61 18.68
CA GLY A 78 -0.21 -27.64 19.27
C GLY A 78 -0.11 -28.99 18.55
N VAL A 79 -0.15 -28.99 17.21
CA VAL A 79 0.01 -30.20 16.39
C VAL A 79 1.42 -30.77 16.53
N ASN A 80 2.45 -29.92 16.48
CA ASN A 80 3.84 -30.35 16.65
C ASN A 80 4.09 -30.98 18.02
N ALA A 81 3.51 -30.42 19.09
CA ALA A 81 3.63 -30.96 20.44
C ALA A 81 3.06 -32.39 20.54
N GLN A 82 1.92 -32.65 19.91
CA GLN A 82 1.31 -33.98 19.88
C GLN A 82 2.20 -35.00 19.13
N VAL A 83 2.74 -34.62 17.97
CA VAL A 83 3.61 -35.51 17.19
C VAL A 83 4.94 -35.77 17.91
N GLN A 84 5.51 -34.75 18.56
CA GLN A 84 6.72 -34.92 19.35
C GLN A 84 6.49 -35.82 20.56
N ALA A 85 5.34 -35.69 21.25
CA ALA A 85 5.00 -36.58 22.36
C ALA A 85 4.84 -38.05 21.91
N ALA A 86 4.30 -38.28 20.70
CA ALA A 86 4.07 -39.61 20.17
C ALA A 86 5.32 -40.27 19.54
N THR A 87 6.20 -39.50 18.91
CA THR A 87 7.29 -40.04 18.07
C THR A 87 8.69 -39.62 18.51
N GLY A 88 8.80 -38.70 19.48
CA GLY A 88 10.07 -38.10 19.90
C GLY A 88 10.64 -37.08 18.92
N ARG A 89 9.95 -36.78 17.80
CA ARG A 89 10.38 -35.83 16.78
C ARG A 89 9.23 -34.87 16.40
N PRO A 90 9.48 -33.58 16.20
CA PRO A 90 8.45 -32.67 15.68
C PRO A 90 8.10 -33.04 14.23
N LEU A 91 6.86 -32.74 13.82
CA LEU A 91 6.39 -32.96 12.45
C LEU A 91 6.94 -31.91 11.48
N ILE A 92 6.94 -30.65 11.92
CA ILE A 92 7.40 -29.49 11.16
C ILE A 92 8.57 -28.84 11.89
N GLY A 93 9.68 -28.62 11.18
CA GLY A 93 10.92 -28.05 11.71
C GLY A 93 12.04 -29.08 11.90
N ASN A 94 13.21 -28.60 12.31
CA ASN A 94 14.36 -29.46 12.57
C ASN A 94 14.26 -29.98 14.02
N GLY A 95 13.96 -31.27 14.19
CA GLY A 95 13.93 -31.91 15.50
C GLY A 95 15.28 -31.92 16.23
N ILE A 96 15.31 -32.48 17.44
CA ILE A 96 16.57 -32.72 18.16
C ILE A 96 17.43 -33.67 17.32
N ASN A 97 18.66 -33.24 16.97
CA ASN A 97 19.64 -34.13 16.32
C ASN A 97 19.83 -35.36 17.21
N GLY A 98 19.67 -36.55 16.65
CA GLY A 98 19.84 -37.79 17.41
C GLY A 98 21.20 -37.80 18.10
N ALA A 99 21.21 -38.03 19.42
CA ALA A 99 22.45 -38.16 20.17
C ALA A 99 23.32 -39.21 19.47
N ARG A 100 24.54 -38.81 19.05
CA ARG A 100 25.51 -39.72 18.46
C ARG A 100 25.69 -40.88 19.44
N ALA A 101 25.33 -42.09 19.03
CA ALA A 101 25.60 -43.28 19.83
C ALA A 101 27.10 -43.28 20.20
N PRO A 102 27.48 -43.36 21.48
CA PRO A 102 28.87 -43.55 21.85
C PRO A 102 29.25 -44.97 21.41
N GLY A 103 30.01 -45.09 20.32
CA GLY A 103 30.43 -46.42 19.85
C GLY A 103 30.82 -46.60 18.40
N ARG A 104 30.83 -45.57 17.54
CA ARG A 104 31.52 -45.70 16.24
C ARG A 104 32.90 -45.03 16.31
N THR A 105 33.88 -45.88 16.58
CA THR A 105 35.31 -45.62 16.38
C THR A 105 35.49 -44.97 15.01
N ALA A 106 36.17 -43.82 14.98
CA ALA A 106 36.71 -43.30 13.74
C ALA A 106 37.74 -44.33 13.24
N HIS A 107 37.57 -44.82 12.03
CA HIS A 107 38.61 -45.60 11.37
C HIS A 107 39.80 -44.66 11.10
N PRO A 108 41.04 -45.03 11.44
CA PRO A 108 42.19 -44.18 11.21
C PRO A 108 42.51 -44.13 9.72
N ALA A 109 42.50 -42.92 9.13
CA ALA A 109 43.15 -42.70 7.84
C ALA A 109 44.66 -42.65 8.09
N ALA A 110 45.35 -43.66 7.60
CA ALA A 110 46.80 -43.69 7.44
C ALA A 110 47.17 -43.18 6.04
N GLY A 111 48.30 -42.47 5.93
CA GLY A 111 49.02 -42.23 4.67
C GLY A 111 48.69 -40.92 3.97
#